data_AF-E4XCC9-F1
#
_entry.id   AF-E4XCC9-F1
#
_cell.length_a   1.000
_cell.length_b   1.000
_cell.length_c   1.000
_cell.angle_alpha   90.00
_cell.angle_beta   90.00
_cell.angle_gamma   90.00
#
_symmetry.space_group_name_H-M   'P 1'
#
loop_
_entity.id
_entity.type
_entity.pdbx_description
1 polymer ?
#
loop_
_entity_poly.entity_id
_entity_poly.type
_entity_poly.pdbx_seq_one_letter_code
_entity_poly.pdbx_strand_id
1 'polypeptide(L)'
;MEGHAPQEGAQKSENPYLDSDFDFGKENAFMLNEIQSDIAFNLNKIQQKYIYTKMAKMYRCMADCEETESNVREIPRCQAQCAENFVTPARKIIETEVDRVNNMINFELDECIQTARGTVYADSFKEEKREAVNNEYMFCNKIALSAFSSLVKGGKFLEKVGNRLEAETRRDAKIAKSTKKRR
;
A
#
# COMPACT_ATOMS: atom_id res chain seq x y z
N MET A 1 -47.58 0.74 40.67
CA MET A 1 -47.26 0.21 39.33
C MET A 1 -46.37 1.24 38.66
N GLU A 2 -45.06 1.09 38.83
CA GLU A 2 -44.08 1.94 38.17
C GLU A 2 -43.83 1.36 36.77
N GLY A 3 -44.21 2.12 35.75
CA GLY A 3 -43.92 1.78 34.36
C GLY A 3 -42.49 2.20 34.03
N HIS A 4 -41.61 1.24 33.80
CA HIS A 4 -40.34 1.47 33.15
C HIS A 4 -40.58 1.88 31.68
N ALA A 5 -40.21 3.12 31.34
CA ALA A 5 -40.08 3.54 29.95
C ALA A 5 -38.78 2.95 29.35
N PRO A 6 -38.80 2.47 28.10
CA PRO A 6 -37.62 1.89 27.47
C PRO A 6 -36.58 2.95 27.13
N GLN A 7 -35.31 2.63 27.39
CA GLN A 7 -34.15 3.38 26.92
C GLN A 7 -34.09 3.32 25.39
N GLU A 8 -34.49 4.40 24.72
CA GLU A 8 -34.22 4.61 23.31
C GLU A 8 -32.87 5.29 23.11
N GLY A 9 -32.09 4.78 22.15
CA GLY A 9 -30.84 5.39 21.73
C GLY A 9 -29.66 4.43 21.65
N ALA A 10 -29.89 3.16 21.32
CA ALA A 10 -28.82 2.34 20.75
C ALA A 10 -28.32 3.07 19.49
N GLN A 11 -27.16 3.75 19.60
CA GLN A 11 -26.47 4.33 18.47
C GLN A 11 -26.23 3.21 17.47
N LYS A 12 -26.96 3.26 16.37
CA LYS A 12 -26.72 2.43 15.19
C LYS A 12 -25.24 2.50 14.87
N SER A 13 -24.55 1.38 14.98
CA SER A 13 -23.24 1.19 14.35
C SER A 13 -23.46 1.05 12.84
N GLU A 14 -23.97 2.08 12.19
CA GLU A 14 -23.93 2.17 10.74
C GLU A 14 -22.51 2.57 10.38
N ASN A 15 -21.89 1.73 9.57
CA ASN A 15 -20.56 1.92 9.04
C ASN A 15 -20.38 3.39 8.60
N PRO A 16 -19.38 4.14 9.12
CA PRO A 16 -19.22 5.57 8.82
C PRO A 16 -19.04 5.88 7.33
N TYR A 17 -18.71 4.88 6.51
CA TYR A 17 -18.65 4.99 5.06
C TYR A 17 -20.02 5.00 4.35
N LEU A 18 -21.13 4.82 5.08
CA LEU A 18 -22.49 4.67 4.54
C LEU A 18 -23.49 5.72 5.07
N ASP A 19 -23.03 6.75 5.78
CA ASP A 19 -23.89 7.84 6.23
C ASP A 19 -24.42 8.63 5.02
N SER A 20 -25.69 8.41 4.66
CA SER A 20 -26.33 9.01 3.47
C SER A 20 -26.39 10.53 3.51
N ASP A 21 -26.20 11.12 4.71
CA ASP A 21 -26.24 12.55 4.93
C ASP A 21 -24.89 13.22 4.67
N PHE A 22 -23.85 12.46 4.32
CA PHE A 22 -22.56 13.01 3.93
C PHE A 22 -21.94 12.22 2.76
N ASP A 23 -21.62 12.90 1.65
CA ASP A 23 -20.97 12.26 0.50
C ASP A 23 -19.45 12.12 0.69
N PHE A 24 -19.05 11.54 1.83
CA PHE A 24 -17.65 11.24 2.11
C PHE A 24 -17.11 10.14 1.18
N GLY A 25 -17.98 9.22 0.75
CA GLY A 25 -17.63 8.03 -0.02
C GLY A 25 -17.12 8.34 -1.43
N LYS A 26 -17.76 9.27 -2.15
CA LYS A 26 -17.39 9.57 -3.54
C LYS A 26 -16.03 10.27 -3.65
N GLU A 27 -15.78 11.24 -2.79
CA GLU A 27 -14.53 12.01 -2.79
C GLU A 27 -13.36 11.16 -2.29
N ASN A 28 -13.58 10.32 -1.27
CA ASN A 28 -12.57 9.34 -0.85
C ASN A 28 -12.27 8.33 -1.96
N ALA A 29 -13.29 7.82 -2.65
CA ALA A 29 -13.09 6.93 -3.77
C ALA A 29 -12.28 7.58 -4.90
N PHE A 30 -12.56 8.86 -5.22
CA PHE A 30 -11.77 9.61 -6.20
C PHE A 30 -10.30 9.75 -5.79
N MET A 31 -10.02 10.15 -4.55
CA MET A 31 -8.65 10.29 -4.05
C MET A 31 -7.89 8.96 -4.01
N LEU A 32 -8.54 7.90 -3.52
CA LEU A 32 -7.97 6.57 -3.49
C LEU A 32 -7.61 6.10 -4.91
N ASN A 33 -8.49 6.35 -5.89
CA ASN A 33 -8.23 6.02 -7.29
C ASN A 33 -7.03 6.80 -7.88
N GLU A 34 -6.93 8.11 -7.63
CA GLU A 34 -5.79 8.89 -8.12
C GLU A 34 -4.47 8.36 -7.54
N ILE A 35 -4.42 8.15 -6.22
CA ILE A 35 -3.19 7.69 -5.55
C ILE A 35 -2.84 6.26 -5.98
N GLN A 36 -3.81 5.37 -6.11
CA GLN A 36 -3.58 4.00 -6.61
C GLN A 36 -3.04 4.01 -8.04
N SER A 37 -3.54 4.88 -8.91
CA SER A 37 -3.02 5.06 -10.26
C SER A 37 -1.56 5.50 -10.25
N ASP A 38 -1.19 6.46 -9.39
CA ASP A 38 0.20 6.92 -9.27
C ASP A 38 1.15 5.86 -8.68
N ILE A 39 0.66 5.07 -7.71
CA ILE A 39 1.39 3.91 -7.19
C ILE A 39 1.62 2.91 -8.32
N ALA A 40 0.59 2.54 -9.09
CA ALA A 40 0.70 1.62 -10.21
C ALA A 40 1.70 2.11 -11.28
N PHE A 41 1.68 3.41 -11.60
CA PHE A 41 2.63 4.02 -12.52
C PHE A 41 4.08 3.93 -12.02
N ASN A 42 4.32 4.25 -10.74
CA ASN A 42 5.64 4.14 -10.14
C ASN A 42 6.11 2.67 -10.02
N LEU A 43 5.20 1.75 -9.71
CA LEU A 43 5.47 0.32 -9.68
C LEU A 43 5.95 -0.18 -11.03
N ASN A 44 5.31 0.24 -12.13
CA ASN A 44 5.76 -0.12 -13.48
C ASN A 44 7.20 0.36 -13.73
N LYS A 45 7.55 1.59 -13.34
CA LYS A 45 8.94 2.09 -13.45
C LYS A 45 9.93 1.25 -12.62
N ILE A 46 9.56 0.87 -11.41
CA ILE A 46 10.38 0.01 -10.53
C ILE A 46 10.55 -1.39 -11.14
N GLN A 47 9.47 -1.98 -11.67
CA GLN A 47 9.49 -3.28 -12.33
C GLN A 47 10.42 -3.26 -13.55
N GLN A 48 10.29 -2.23 -14.40
CA GLN A 48 11.13 -2.06 -15.57
C GLN A 48 12.62 -1.94 -15.21
N LYS A 49 12.94 -1.13 -14.20
CA LYS A 49 14.33 -0.86 -13.83
C LYS A 49 14.99 -2.03 -13.06
N TYR A 50 14.27 -2.68 -12.17
CA TYR A 50 14.87 -3.63 -11.20
C TYR A 50 14.40 -5.07 -11.37
N ILE A 51 13.10 -5.30 -11.60
CA ILE A 51 12.55 -6.66 -11.68
C ILE A 51 12.96 -7.34 -12.97
N TYR A 52 12.95 -6.68 -14.13
CA TYR A 52 13.33 -7.34 -15.39
C TYR A 52 14.77 -7.86 -15.38
N THR A 53 15.70 -7.13 -14.79
CA THR A 53 17.10 -7.60 -14.63
C THR A 53 17.18 -8.85 -13.74
N LYS A 54 16.35 -8.94 -12.70
CA LYS A 54 16.27 -10.12 -11.82
C LYS A 54 15.55 -11.29 -12.50
N MET A 55 14.50 -11.03 -13.29
CA MET A 55 13.80 -12.04 -14.08
C MET A 55 14.72 -12.68 -15.12
N ALA A 56 15.57 -11.90 -15.79
CA ALA A 56 16.55 -12.45 -16.71
C ALA A 56 17.53 -13.44 -16.02
N LYS A 57 17.95 -13.15 -14.79
CA LYS A 57 18.77 -14.07 -13.98
C LYS A 57 18.00 -15.30 -13.53
N MET A 58 16.75 -15.12 -13.11
CA MET A 58 15.85 -16.21 -12.75
C MET A 58 15.66 -17.18 -13.91
N TYR A 59 15.36 -16.68 -15.12
CA TYR A 59 15.16 -17.53 -16.30
C TYR A 59 16.43 -18.28 -16.70
N ARG A 60 17.61 -17.67 -16.58
CA ARG A 60 18.88 -18.40 -16.76
C ARG A 60 19.06 -19.51 -15.74
N CYS A 61 18.81 -19.23 -14.46
CA CYS A 61 18.86 -20.24 -13.41
C CYS A 61 17.86 -21.39 -13.66
N MET A 62 16.65 -21.08 -14.12
CA MET A 62 15.64 -22.10 -14.46
C MET A 62 16.07 -22.97 -15.64
N ALA A 63 16.71 -22.38 -16.66
CA ALA A 63 17.30 -23.13 -17.77
C ALA A 63 18.46 -24.02 -17.28
N ASP A 64 19.33 -23.51 -16.41
CA ASP A 64 20.40 -24.30 -15.80
C ASP A 64 19.83 -25.50 -15.01
N CYS A 65 18.70 -25.33 -14.32
CA CYS A 65 18.00 -26.44 -13.65
C CYS A 65 17.57 -27.53 -14.65
N GLU A 66 17.01 -27.15 -15.80
CA GLU A 66 16.57 -28.11 -16.83
C GLU A 66 17.75 -28.83 -17.50
N GLU A 67 18.88 -28.15 -17.68
CA GLU A 67 20.07 -28.72 -18.33
C GLU A 67 20.93 -29.59 -17.39
N THR A 68 21.01 -29.24 -16.10
CA THR A 68 21.94 -29.88 -15.15
C THR A 68 21.29 -30.90 -14.22
N GLU A 69 19.98 -30.82 -14.00
CA GLU A 69 19.28 -31.74 -13.10
C GLU A 69 18.88 -33.02 -13.85
N SER A 70 19.57 -34.11 -13.52
CA SER A 70 19.29 -35.43 -14.07
C SER A 70 17.96 -36.03 -13.61
N ASN A 71 17.45 -35.61 -12.45
CA ASN A 71 16.18 -36.07 -11.91
C ASN A 71 15.06 -35.09 -12.25
N VAL A 72 14.23 -35.45 -13.23
CA VAL A 72 13.09 -34.64 -13.70
C VAL A 72 12.14 -34.23 -12.56
N ARG A 73 12.07 -34.99 -11.47
CA ARG A 73 11.24 -34.66 -10.29
C ARG A 73 11.80 -33.52 -9.44
N GLU A 74 13.10 -33.23 -9.51
CA GLU A 74 13.75 -32.15 -8.75
C GLU A 74 13.78 -30.82 -9.52
N ILE A 75 13.58 -30.83 -10.85
CA ILE A 75 13.52 -29.63 -11.68
C ILE A 75 12.54 -28.58 -11.14
N PRO A 76 11.27 -28.91 -10.78
CA PRO A 76 10.34 -27.91 -10.24
C PRO A 76 10.81 -27.26 -8.95
N ARG A 77 11.50 -28.03 -8.10
CA ARG A 77 12.06 -27.53 -6.84
C ARG A 77 13.22 -26.58 -7.09
N CYS A 78 14.11 -26.92 -8.03
CA CYS A 78 15.20 -26.05 -8.45
C CYS A 78 14.68 -24.74 -9.07
N GLN A 79 13.68 -24.82 -9.95
CA GLN A 79 13.04 -23.64 -10.55
C GLN A 79 12.38 -22.74 -9.50
N ALA A 80 11.71 -23.33 -8.49
CA ALA A 80 11.15 -22.58 -7.37
C ALA A 80 12.24 -21.82 -6.59
N GLN A 81 13.39 -22.45 -6.34
CA GLN A 81 14.54 -21.79 -5.69
C GLN A 81 15.08 -20.63 -6.54
N CYS A 82 15.12 -20.75 -7.86
CA CYS A 82 15.50 -19.63 -8.73
C CYS A 82 14.56 -18.44 -8.55
N ALA A 83 13.24 -18.66 -8.51
CA ALA A 83 12.27 -17.58 -8.28
C ALA A 83 12.45 -16.95 -6.89
N GLU A 84 12.60 -17.79 -5.85
CA GLU A 84 12.83 -17.39 -4.47
C GLU A 84 14.11 -16.57 -4.27
N ASN A 85 15.17 -16.90 -5.00
CA ASN A 85 16.47 -16.24 -4.85
C ASN A 85 16.55 -14.92 -5.63
N PHE A 86 15.90 -14.81 -6.79
CA PHE A 86 16.08 -13.66 -7.66
C PHE A 86 14.94 -12.65 -7.60
N VAL A 87 13.68 -13.10 -7.64
CA VAL A 87 12.53 -12.21 -7.84
C VAL A 87 11.75 -11.99 -6.54
N THR A 88 11.57 -13.03 -5.72
CA THR A 88 10.79 -12.95 -4.48
C THR A 88 11.27 -11.87 -3.49
N PRO A 89 12.59 -11.66 -3.23
CA PRO A 89 13.03 -10.65 -2.28
C PRO A 89 12.70 -9.23 -2.77
N ALA A 90 12.86 -9.00 -4.07
CA ALA A 90 12.52 -7.71 -4.68
C ALA A 90 11.02 -7.45 -4.65
N ARG A 91 10.18 -8.48 -4.89
CA ARG A 91 8.73 -8.38 -4.74
C ARG A 91 8.32 -8.02 -3.32
N LYS A 92 8.88 -8.71 -2.31
CA LYS A 92 8.59 -8.43 -0.89
C LYS A 92 8.91 -6.99 -0.49
N ILE A 93 10.03 -6.44 -0.96
CA ILE A 93 10.40 -5.03 -0.71
C ILE A 93 9.35 -4.09 -1.29
N ILE A 94 8.89 -4.35 -2.51
CA ILE A 94 7.89 -3.55 -3.21
C ILE A 94 6.54 -3.64 -2.48
N GLU A 95 6.05 -4.85 -2.23
CA GLU A 95 4.79 -5.12 -1.52
C GLU A 95 4.78 -4.42 -0.16
N THR A 96 5.84 -4.56 0.63
CA THR A 96 5.95 -3.92 1.95
C THR A 96 5.85 -2.39 1.87
N GLU A 97 6.47 -1.75 0.88
CA GLU A 97 6.39 -0.29 0.76
C GLU A 97 5.05 0.17 0.19
N VAL A 98 4.41 -0.61 -0.69
CA VAL A 98 3.04 -0.35 -1.16
C VAL A 98 2.05 -0.44 -0.01
N ASP A 99 2.11 -1.52 0.78
CA ASP A 99 1.25 -1.71 1.94
C ASP A 99 1.45 -0.59 2.97
N ARG A 100 2.70 -0.17 3.19
CA ARG A 100 2.99 0.96 4.09
C ARG A 100 2.34 2.26 3.61
N VAL A 101 2.39 2.54 2.31
CA VAL A 101 1.76 3.75 1.74
C VAL A 101 0.24 3.64 1.85
N ASN A 102 -0.35 2.50 1.49
CA ASN A 102 -1.79 2.27 1.60
C ASN A 102 -2.30 2.42 3.05
N ASN A 103 -1.59 1.84 4.02
CA ASN A 103 -1.96 1.95 5.43
C ASN A 103 -1.88 3.39 5.94
N MET A 104 -0.87 4.15 5.49
CA MET A 104 -0.74 5.55 5.86
C MET A 104 -1.87 6.40 5.26
N ILE A 105 -2.31 6.10 4.03
CA ILE A 105 -3.48 6.75 3.42
C ILE A 105 -4.74 6.46 4.22
N ASN A 106 -5.01 5.19 4.50
CA ASN A 106 -6.20 4.81 5.25
C ASN A 106 -6.22 5.47 6.63
N PHE A 107 -5.08 5.52 7.31
CA PHE A 107 -4.95 6.17 8.62
C PHE A 107 -5.31 7.66 8.57
N GLU A 108 -4.71 8.42 7.65
CA GLU A 108 -4.98 9.87 7.53
C GLU A 108 -6.44 10.14 7.13
N LEU A 109 -7.03 9.33 6.25
CA LEU A 109 -8.44 9.44 5.90
C LEU A 109 -9.35 9.16 7.09
N ASP A 110 -9.04 8.13 7.87
CA ASP A 110 -9.81 7.80 9.07
C ASP A 110 -9.69 8.91 10.13
N GLU A 111 -8.52 9.52 10.32
CA GLU A 111 -8.34 10.68 11.22
C GLU A 111 -9.12 11.91 10.74
N CYS A 112 -9.13 12.20 9.42
CA CYS A 112 -9.94 13.27 8.85
C CYS A 112 -11.44 13.07 9.12
N ILE A 113 -11.93 11.84 8.92
CA ILE A 113 -13.34 11.49 9.18
C ILE A 113 -13.64 11.61 10.68
N GLN A 114 -12.77 11.09 11.55
CA GLN A 114 -12.99 11.16 13.00
C GLN A 114 -13.02 12.61 13.50
N THR A 115 -12.14 13.47 12.99
CA THR A 115 -12.10 14.89 13.35
C THR A 115 -13.38 15.60 12.90
N ALA A 116 -13.79 15.42 11.64
CA ALA A 116 -15.02 15.99 11.12
C ALA A 116 -16.25 15.51 11.90
N ARG A 117 -16.29 14.23 12.31
CA ARG A 117 -17.36 13.67 13.17
C ARG A 117 -17.30 14.20 14.60
N GLY A 118 -16.13 14.43 15.16
CA GLY A 118 -15.97 15.06 16.47
C GLY A 118 -16.67 16.42 16.50
N THR A 119 -16.53 17.20 15.44
CA THR A 119 -17.24 18.49 15.24
C THR A 119 -18.76 18.31 15.14
N VAL A 120 -19.23 17.24 14.48
CA VAL A 120 -20.67 16.89 14.35
C VAL A 120 -21.30 16.54 15.69
N TYR A 121 -20.64 15.72 16.52
CA TYR A 121 -21.23 15.18 17.75
C TYR A 121 -21.03 16.06 18.99
N ALA A 122 -20.04 16.97 18.98
CA ALA A 122 -19.81 17.91 20.08
C ALA A 122 -20.90 18.99 20.17
N ASP A 123 -21.58 19.25 19.05
CA ASP A 123 -22.68 20.19 18.96
C ASP A 123 -23.95 19.42 18.61
N SER A 124 -24.99 19.46 19.44
CA SER A 124 -26.33 18.96 19.09
C SER A 124 -26.68 19.37 17.65
N PHE A 125 -26.60 18.39 16.73
CA PHE A 125 -26.37 18.65 15.31
C PHE A 125 -27.51 19.50 14.75
N LYS A 126 -27.18 20.71 14.28
CA LYS A 126 -28.09 21.58 13.53
C LYS A 126 -27.70 21.49 12.06
N GLU A 127 -28.68 21.38 11.17
CA GLU A 127 -28.49 21.30 9.72
C GLU A 127 -27.58 22.42 9.17
N GLU A 128 -27.63 23.59 9.82
CA GLU A 128 -26.79 24.77 9.57
C GLU A 128 -25.26 24.50 9.67
N LYS A 129 -24.84 23.48 10.44
CA LYS A 129 -23.43 23.11 10.62
C LYS A 129 -22.92 22.09 9.59
N ARG A 130 -23.80 21.53 8.76
CA ARG A 130 -23.45 20.52 7.75
C ARG A 130 -22.42 21.04 6.74
N GLU A 131 -22.56 22.29 6.30
CA GLU A 131 -21.62 22.92 5.37
C GLU A 131 -20.23 23.11 5.99
N ALA A 132 -20.16 23.47 7.27
CA ALA A 132 -18.88 23.62 7.99
C ALA A 132 -18.14 22.27 8.13
N VAL A 133 -18.87 21.20 8.46
CA VAL A 133 -18.32 19.84 8.57
C VAL A 133 -17.84 19.33 7.21
N ASN A 134 -18.62 19.53 6.15
CA ASN A 134 -18.18 19.20 4.78
C ASN A 134 -16.91 19.97 4.39
N ASN A 135 -16.83 21.26 4.73
CA ASN A 135 -15.66 22.08 4.43
C ASN A 135 -14.41 21.65 5.19
N GLU A 136 -14.55 21.30 6.47
CA GLU A 136 -13.44 20.80 7.31
C GLU A 136 -12.91 19.45 6.80
N TYR A 137 -13.81 18.55 6.43
CA TYR A 137 -13.46 17.29 5.79
C TYR A 137 -12.75 17.50 4.44
N MET A 138 -13.30 18.35 3.57
CA MET A 138 -12.70 18.67 2.27
C MET A 138 -11.30 19.29 2.41
N PHE A 139 -11.12 20.14 3.42
CA PHE A 139 -9.82 20.72 3.74
C PHE A 139 -8.81 19.66 4.18
N CYS A 140 -9.20 18.78 5.10
CA CYS A 140 -8.36 17.68 5.58
C CYS A 140 -7.98 16.73 4.44
N ASN A 141 -8.94 16.33 3.62
CA ASN A 141 -8.72 15.50 2.44
C ASN A 141 -7.74 16.13 1.44
N LYS A 142 -7.85 17.44 1.21
CA LYS A 142 -6.92 18.14 0.30
C LYS A 142 -5.49 18.17 0.85
N ILE A 143 -5.33 18.31 2.16
CA ILE A 143 -4.00 18.25 2.81
C ILE A 143 -3.43 16.84 2.69
N ALA A 144 -4.22 15.81 3.01
CA ALA A 144 -3.83 14.41 2.88
C ALA A 144 -3.39 14.10 1.44
N LEU A 145 -4.22 14.45 0.44
CA LEU A 145 -3.91 14.26 -0.98
C LEU A 145 -2.63 14.99 -1.40
N SER A 146 -2.40 16.21 -0.92
CA SER A 146 -1.17 16.96 -1.19
C SER A 146 0.07 16.26 -0.63
N ALA A 147 -0.03 15.75 0.62
CA ALA A 147 1.04 15.00 1.26
C ALA A 147 1.35 13.69 0.52
N PHE A 148 0.32 12.94 0.11
CA PHE A 148 0.49 11.69 -0.65
C PHE A 148 0.99 11.92 -2.06
N SER A 149 0.49 12.95 -2.75
CA SER A 149 1.01 13.38 -4.05
C SER A 149 2.50 13.74 -3.93
N SER A 150 2.93 14.43 -2.87
CA SER A 150 4.35 14.71 -2.63
C SER A 150 5.18 13.43 -2.40
N LEU A 151 4.62 12.44 -1.71
CA LEU A 151 5.30 11.17 -1.46
C LEU A 151 5.41 10.29 -2.71
N VAL A 152 4.34 10.21 -3.51
CA VAL A 152 4.22 9.30 -4.65
C VAL A 152 4.67 9.96 -5.96
N LYS A 153 4.20 11.18 -6.28
CA LYS A 153 4.61 11.93 -7.48
C LYS A 153 5.94 12.64 -7.31
N GLY A 154 6.28 13.07 -6.10
CA GLY A 154 7.56 13.74 -5.81
C GLY A 154 8.80 12.85 -5.90
N GLY A 155 8.65 11.60 -6.36
CA GLY A 155 9.78 10.69 -6.61
C GLY A 155 10.36 10.02 -5.38
N LYS A 156 10.01 10.47 -4.16
CA LYS A 156 10.51 9.91 -2.89
C LYS A 156 10.17 8.43 -2.72
N PHE A 157 8.96 8.01 -3.10
CA PHE A 157 8.58 6.60 -3.11
C PHE A 157 9.50 5.78 -4.01
N LEU A 158 9.67 6.23 -5.25
CA LEU A 158 10.49 5.54 -6.26
C LEU A 158 11.97 5.50 -5.85
N GLU A 159 12.50 6.58 -5.30
CA GLU A 159 13.86 6.67 -4.78
C GLU A 159 14.07 5.72 -3.60
N LYS A 160 13.16 5.72 -2.62
CA LYS A 160 13.27 4.86 -1.43
C LYS A 160 13.20 3.38 -1.78
N VAL A 161 12.26 2.98 -2.64
CA VAL A 161 12.15 1.59 -3.11
C VAL A 161 13.37 1.22 -3.95
N GLY A 162 13.81 2.09 -4.85
CA GLY A 162 15.03 1.90 -5.65
C GLY A 162 16.27 1.69 -4.78
N ASN A 163 16.48 2.52 -3.76
CA ASN A 163 17.61 2.40 -2.84
C ASN A 163 17.60 1.08 -2.07
N ARG A 164 16.42 0.61 -1.62
CA ARG A 164 16.26 -0.70 -0.96
C ARG A 164 16.59 -1.86 -1.92
N LEU A 165 16.11 -1.79 -3.17
CA LEU A 165 16.37 -2.81 -4.19
C LEU A 165 17.85 -2.85 -4.60
N GLU A 166 18.52 -1.70 -4.66
CA GLU A 166 19.96 -1.62 -4.92
C GLU A 166 20.79 -2.18 -3.77
N ALA A 167 20.41 -1.86 -2.52
CA ALA A 167 21.07 -2.41 -1.35
C ALA A 167 20.99 -3.94 -1.32
N GLU A 168 19.83 -4.50 -1.65
CA GLU A 168 19.64 -5.95 -1.74
C GLU A 168 20.49 -6.57 -2.85
N THR A 169 20.48 -5.96 -4.04
CA THR A 169 21.32 -6.41 -5.15
C THR A 169 22.82 -6.38 -4.81
N ARG A 170 23.27 -5.38 -4.03
CA ARG A 170 24.66 -5.32 -3.54
C ARG A 170 24.95 -6.41 -2.51
N ARG A 171 24.00 -6.76 -1.65
CA ARG A 171 24.14 -7.87 -0.69
C ARG A 171 24.31 -9.21 -1.42
N ASP A 172 23.46 -9.49 -2.41
CA ASP A 172 23.57 -10.70 -3.24
C ASP A 172 24.95 -10.82 -3.88
N ALA A 173 25.45 -9.72 -4.46
CA ALA A 173 26.76 -9.68 -5.10
C ALA A 173 27.90 -9.94 -4.11
N LYS A 174 27.79 -9.48 -2.86
CA LYS A 174 28.77 -9.74 -1.79
C LYS A 174 28.72 -11.21 -1.36
N ILE A 175 27.53 -11.77 -1.17
CA ILE A 175 27.35 -13.17 -0.80
C ILE A 175 27.96 -14.07 -1.87
N ALA A 176 27.61 -13.87 -3.16
CA ALA A 176 28.14 -14.64 -4.27
C ALA A 176 29.69 -14.60 -4.37
N LYS A 177 30.30 -13.43 -4.11
CA LYS A 177 31.77 -13.29 -4.07
C LYS A 177 32.39 -14.06 -2.90
N SER A 178 31.72 -14.08 -1.75
CA SER A 178 32.22 -14.77 -0.55
C SER A 178 32.17 -16.29 -0.66
N THR A 179 31.15 -16.86 -1.32
CA THR A 179 31.06 -18.30 -1.60
C THR A 179 32.07 -18.76 -2.63
N LYS A 180 32.39 -17.93 -3.63
CA LYS A 180 33.40 -18.26 -4.65
C LYS A 180 34.85 -18.27 -4.12
N LYS A 181 35.11 -17.65 -2.97
CA LYS A 181 36.45 -17.62 -2.33
C LYS A 181 36.67 -18.82 -1.37
N ARG A 182 35.63 -19.61 -1.10
CA ARG A 182 35.66 -20.80 -0.21
C ARG A 182 35.66 -22.13 -0.96
N ARG A 183 35.54 -22.11 -2.28
CA ARG A 183 35.75 -23.27 -3.18
C ARG A 183 37.08 -23.08 -3.87
#